data_AF-A0A365YLR0-F1
#
_entry.id   AF-A0A365YLR0-F1
#
_cell.length_a   1.000
_cell.length_b   1.000
_cell.length_c   1.000
_cell.angle_alpha   90.00
_cell.angle_beta   90.00
_cell.angle_gamma   90.00
#
_symmetry.space_group_name_H-M   'P 1'
#
loop_
_entity.id
_entity.type
_entity.pdbx_description
1 polymer ?
#
loop_
_entity_poly.entity_id
_entity_poly.type
_entity_poly.pdbx_seq_one_letter_code
_entity_poly.pdbx_strand_id
1 'polypeptide(L)'
;MNSQHDLQDGNHLAVLGYEQSFDRSMSLWANFALGFTYLSPLVGVYSLFALAMATGGPPSVFWILIVAAGQFLVSLVFGEVVSQYPIHGGIYPWTRRLWGKRYAWMAAWIYIWAMIVTITSVAQFGSGFVASTFNVELTEATTFWFATAMLLIALLLNFSGTKMLARIARIGLAAELIGVIAVGFYLLVFKREQPFSVFFDSMGVEGDGSYGVAFMGAALAGLFLFYGFEACGDVAEEVSNPARRIPKAMMMTILVGGVSALISFTGYVLAAPNLQEIVNGEDVDPIPAILEASLGAVGAKIFLVVALTAFLSCVLSLQAAASRLIYSFARDGMLPGHRWLAKVSPRNKVPSNALLVACCIPLLLCVFIYFGPETLLTQITGFAILGIYVAFQSVVLAALRQRLRGWKPAGPFSLGAAGMLVNILALAYGLFAMVLLAVPGSSGDVLADWIVLIGLAVVAGTGALYLFIARPDAKSDAPSNDAIEVAEKLRAAQRSAAPVD
;
A
#
# COMPACT_ATOMS: atom_id res chain seq x y z
N MET A 1 19.35 18.62 -21.40
CA MET A 1 18.86 18.56 -20.00
C MET A 1 18.72 17.13 -19.48
N ASN A 2 18.06 16.19 -20.19
CA ASN A 2 17.94 14.80 -19.69
C ASN A 2 19.29 14.07 -19.53
N SER A 3 20.23 14.22 -20.47
CA SER A 3 21.53 13.52 -20.41
C SER A 3 22.38 13.87 -19.18
N GLN A 4 22.34 15.11 -18.71
CA GLN A 4 23.09 15.52 -17.50
C GLN A 4 22.46 14.95 -16.21
N HIS A 5 21.13 14.86 -16.15
CA HIS A 5 20.46 14.21 -15.02
C HIS A 5 20.74 12.71 -15.02
N ASP A 6 20.69 12.05 -16.18
CA ASP A 6 20.98 10.60 -16.27
C ASP A 6 22.41 10.27 -15.83
N LEU A 7 23.39 11.11 -16.17
CA LEU A 7 24.78 10.97 -15.69
C LEU A 7 24.92 11.17 -14.17
N GLN A 8 24.26 12.19 -13.61
CA GLN A 8 24.28 12.43 -12.15
C GLN A 8 23.59 11.29 -11.38
N ASP A 9 22.48 10.81 -11.91
CA ASP A 9 21.69 9.73 -11.38
C ASP A 9 22.43 8.37 -11.44
N GLY A 10 23.16 8.12 -12.54
CA GLY A 10 24.04 6.96 -12.68
C GLY A 10 25.22 7.01 -11.69
N ASN A 11 25.82 8.19 -11.51
CA ASN A 11 26.88 8.39 -10.51
C ASN A 11 26.37 8.16 -9.08
N HIS A 12 25.13 8.58 -8.76
CA HIS A 12 24.52 8.29 -7.45
C HIS A 12 24.35 6.78 -7.25
N LEU A 13 23.81 6.03 -8.22
CA LEU A 13 23.71 4.56 -8.12
C LEU A 13 25.09 3.88 -7.99
N ALA A 14 26.10 4.37 -8.71
CA ALA A 14 27.46 3.87 -8.62
C ALA A 14 28.05 4.05 -7.22
N VAL A 15 27.83 5.20 -6.56
CA VAL A 15 28.19 5.41 -5.14
C VAL A 15 27.49 4.41 -4.21
N LEU A 16 26.29 3.97 -4.58
CA LEU A 16 25.54 2.93 -3.86
C LEU A 16 26.01 1.51 -4.20
N GLY A 17 26.90 1.32 -5.18
CA GLY A 17 27.39 0.01 -5.60
C GLY A 17 26.42 -0.77 -6.48
N TYR A 18 25.56 -0.08 -7.23
CA TYR A 18 24.62 -0.69 -8.18
C TYR A 18 24.82 -0.15 -9.59
N GLU A 19 24.62 -1.01 -10.58
CA GLU A 19 24.53 -0.64 -12.00
C GLU A 19 23.07 -0.45 -12.40
N GLN A 20 22.82 0.48 -13.32
CA GLN A 20 21.47 0.76 -13.82
C GLN A 20 20.94 -0.42 -14.65
N SER A 21 19.90 -1.08 -14.13
CA SER A 21 19.28 -2.25 -14.79
C SER A 21 17.96 -1.91 -15.52
N PHE A 22 17.35 -0.77 -15.21
CA PHE A 22 16.05 -0.33 -15.72
C PHE A 22 16.13 0.98 -16.53
N ASP A 23 15.14 1.21 -17.38
CA ASP A 23 15.01 2.44 -18.17
C ASP A 23 14.29 3.54 -17.37
N ARG A 24 14.93 4.71 -17.22
CA ARG A 24 14.47 5.84 -16.40
C ARG A 24 13.41 6.68 -17.11
N SER A 25 12.34 6.02 -17.57
CA SER A 25 11.30 6.63 -18.39
C SER A 25 10.13 7.22 -17.59
N MET A 26 9.99 6.89 -16.29
CA MET A 26 8.88 7.37 -15.47
C MET A 26 9.07 8.82 -15.02
N SER A 27 8.05 9.64 -15.27
CA SER A 27 7.95 11.02 -14.79
C SER A 27 7.44 11.08 -13.35
N LEU A 28 7.48 12.27 -12.73
CA LEU A 28 6.85 12.50 -11.42
C LEU A 28 5.37 12.06 -11.41
N TRP A 29 4.63 12.44 -12.45
CA TRP A 29 3.20 12.14 -12.57
C TRP A 29 2.93 10.65 -12.78
N ALA A 30 3.78 9.95 -13.54
CA ALA A 30 3.66 8.51 -13.68
C ALA A 30 3.95 7.79 -12.35
N ASN A 31 4.92 8.29 -11.58
CA ASN A 31 5.24 7.72 -10.26
C ASN A 31 4.15 8.01 -9.21
N PHE A 32 3.62 9.24 -9.19
CA PHE A 32 2.46 9.60 -8.38
C PHE A 32 1.24 8.78 -8.78
N ALA A 33 0.97 8.60 -10.08
CA ALA A 33 -0.13 7.78 -10.56
C ALA A 33 -0.02 6.34 -10.04
N LEU A 34 1.17 5.73 -10.11
CA LEU A 34 1.42 4.39 -9.57
C LEU A 34 1.14 4.31 -8.06
N GLY A 35 1.65 5.26 -7.27
CA GLY A 35 1.41 5.29 -5.83
C GLY A 35 -0.06 5.53 -5.50
N PHE A 36 -0.71 6.43 -6.24
CA PHE A 36 -2.13 6.74 -6.06
C PHE A 36 -3.02 5.56 -6.42
N THR A 37 -2.76 4.86 -7.53
CA THR A 37 -3.54 3.67 -7.91
C THR A 37 -3.24 2.46 -7.05
N TYR A 38 -2.06 2.39 -6.39
CA TYR A 38 -1.83 1.39 -5.36
C TYR A 38 -2.65 1.73 -4.11
N LEU A 39 -2.52 2.94 -3.58
CA LEU A 39 -3.24 3.39 -2.39
C LEU A 39 -4.77 3.33 -2.60
N SER A 40 -5.21 3.69 -3.81
CA SER A 40 -6.57 3.66 -4.32
C SER A 40 -7.65 4.03 -3.29
N PRO A 41 -7.90 5.33 -3.06
CA PRO A 41 -8.94 5.79 -2.14
C PRO A 41 -10.32 5.23 -2.46
N LEU A 42 -10.62 5.00 -3.76
CA LEU A 42 -11.88 4.40 -4.20
C LEU A 42 -12.04 3.00 -3.62
N VAL A 43 -11.03 2.17 -3.88
CA VAL A 43 -10.99 0.76 -3.48
C VAL A 43 -11.02 0.67 -1.97
N GLY A 44 -10.18 1.43 -1.28
CA GLY A 44 -10.11 1.36 0.18
C GLY A 44 -11.38 1.85 0.88
N VAL A 45 -12.01 2.94 0.39
CA VAL A 45 -13.24 3.45 1.00
C VAL A 45 -14.33 2.41 0.81
N TYR A 46 -14.50 1.88 -0.41
CA TYR A 46 -15.50 0.87 -0.67
C TYR A 46 -15.29 -0.40 0.14
N SER A 47 -14.07 -0.95 0.11
CA SER A 47 -13.79 -2.29 0.66
C SER A 47 -14.13 -2.39 2.15
N LEU A 48 -14.06 -1.26 2.87
CA LEU A 48 -14.26 -1.23 4.32
C LEU A 48 -15.32 -0.21 4.76
N PHE A 49 -16.16 0.31 3.83
CA PHE A 49 -17.21 1.26 4.17
C PHE A 49 -18.22 0.65 5.15
N ALA A 50 -18.80 -0.50 4.78
CA ALA A 50 -19.76 -1.21 5.62
C ALA A 50 -19.15 -1.56 6.98
N LEU A 51 -17.91 -2.06 6.99
CA LEU A 51 -17.20 -2.37 8.23
C LEU A 51 -16.98 -1.12 9.10
N ALA A 52 -16.57 0.01 8.53
CA ALA A 52 -16.35 1.25 9.26
C ALA A 52 -17.63 1.77 9.91
N MET A 53 -18.74 1.71 9.16
CA MET A 53 -20.06 2.11 9.64
C MET A 53 -20.58 1.18 10.74
N ALA A 54 -20.45 -0.14 10.56
CA ALA A 54 -20.91 -1.13 11.51
C ALA A 54 -20.07 -1.19 12.80
N THR A 55 -18.84 -0.68 12.78
CA THR A 55 -17.93 -0.71 13.94
C THR A 55 -17.82 0.63 14.67
N GLY A 56 -17.79 1.74 13.94
CA GLY A 56 -17.57 3.07 14.50
C GLY A 56 -18.65 4.09 14.17
N GLY A 57 -19.67 3.69 13.42
CA GLY A 57 -20.71 4.59 12.94
C GLY A 57 -20.17 5.67 11.99
N PRO A 58 -20.96 6.70 11.70
CA PRO A 58 -20.54 7.83 10.88
C PRO A 58 -19.24 8.53 11.35
N PRO A 59 -18.95 8.70 12.66
CA PRO A 59 -17.72 9.36 13.09
C PRO A 59 -16.45 8.56 12.77
N SER A 60 -16.56 7.30 12.32
CA SER A 60 -15.43 6.53 11.77
C SER A 60 -14.66 7.27 10.66
N VAL A 61 -15.30 8.24 9.97
CA VAL A 61 -14.66 9.13 9.00
C VAL A 61 -13.40 9.83 9.55
N PHE A 62 -13.34 10.12 10.86
CA PHE A 62 -12.19 10.79 11.47
C PHE A 62 -10.92 9.94 11.44
N TRP A 63 -11.03 8.61 11.30
CA TRP A 63 -9.87 7.77 11.08
C TRP A 63 -9.14 8.08 9.78
N ILE A 64 -9.85 8.56 8.75
CA ILE A 64 -9.21 9.00 7.51
C ILE A 64 -8.21 10.13 7.80
N LEU A 65 -8.58 11.10 8.64
CA LEU A 65 -7.70 12.20 9.01
C LEU A 65 -6.54 11.76 9.92
N ILE A 66 -6.83 10.94 10.93
CA ILE A 66 -5.83 10.46 11.90
C ILE A 66 -4.76 9.63 11.18
N VAL A 67 -5.18 8.69 10.34
CA VAL A 67 -4.27 7.81 9.59
C VAL A 67 -3.54 8.59 8.51
N ALA A 68 -4.20 9.49 7.77
CA ALA A 68 -3.53 10.34 6.78
C ALA A 68 -2.41 11.17 7.42
N ALA A 69 -2.66 11.78 8.58
CA ALA A 69 -1.67 12.56 9.30
C ALA A 69 -0.49 11.69 9.78
N GLY A 70 -0.79 10.52 10.35
CA GLY A 70 0.23 9.57 10.79
C GLY A 70 1.10 9.04 9.65
N GLN A 71 0.47 8.59 8.56
CA GLN A 71 1.18 8.10 7.38
C GLN A 71 1.92 9.20 6.65
N PHE A 72 1.45 10.45 6.70
CA PHE A 72 2.21 11.58 6.18
C PHE A 72 3.56 11.72 6.90
N LEU A 73 3.61 11.56 8.22
CA LEU A 73 4.87 11.54 8.99
C LEU A 73 5.78 10.39 8.54
N VAL A 74 5.23 9.19 8.33
CA VAL A 74 5.99 8.04 7.81
C VAL A 74 6.55 8.35 6.42
N SER A 75 5.76 8.97 5.54
CA SER A 75 6.18 9.35 4.19
C SER A 75 7.30 10.39 4.17
N LEU A 76 7.34 11.30 5.15
CA LEU A 76 8.44 12.26 5.30
C LEU A 76 9.74 11.55 5.65
N VAL A 77 9.70 10.57 6.57
CA VAL A 77 10.87 9.75 6.91
C VAL A 77 11.32 8.93 5.70
N PHE A 78 10.39 8.27 5.01
CA PHE A 78 10.68 7.50 3.80
C PHE A 78 11.27 8.40 2.71
N GLY A 79 10.75 9.60 2.56
CA GLY A 79 11.23 10.62 1.64
C GLY A 79 12.72 10.90 1.82
N GLU A 80 13.22 11.05 3.05
CA GLU A 80 14.65 11.26 3.29
C GLU A 80 15.48 10.01 2.97
N VAL A 81 14.96 8.84 3.37
CA VAL A 81 15.64 7.57 3.13
C VAL A 81 15.76 7.30 1.64
N VAL A 82 14.69 7.40 0.86
CA VAL A 82 14.72 7.19 -0.60
C VAL A 82 15.48 8.29 -1.33
N SER A 83 15.52 9.51 -0.79
CA SER A 83 16.34 10.58 -1.35
C SER A 83 17.84 10.26 -1.29
N GLN A 84 18.28 9.54 -0.24
CA GLN A 84 19.65 9.03 -0.15
C GLN A 84 19.81 7.68 -0.88
N TYR A 85 18.80 6.83 -0.85
CA TYR A 85 18.76 5.47 -1.40
C TYR A 85 17.66 5.28 -2.46
N PRO A 86 17.77 5.92 -3.64
CA PRO A 86 16.83 5.72 -4.73
C PRO A 86 17.11 4.38 -5.46
N ILE A 87 16.98 3.28 -4.72
CA ILE A 87 17.30 1.92 -5.16
C ILE A 87 16.01 1.13 -5.31
N HIS A 88 15.93 0.29 -6.33
CA HIS A 88 14.75 -0.52 -6.62
C HIS A 88 14.43 -1.54 -5.51
N GLY A 89 13.14 -1.72 -5.21
CA GLY A 89 12.62 -2.62 -4.17
C GLY A 89 12.34 -1.98 -2.80
N GLY A 90 12.41 -0.64 -2.71
CA GLY A 90 11.85 0.15 -1.62
C GLY A 90 12.33 -0.26 -0.22
N ILE A 91 11.42 -0.79 0.59
CA ILE A 91 11.64 -1.12 2.01
C ILE A 91 12.87 -2.01 2.24
N TYR A 92 13.11 -2.96 1.35
CA TYR A 92 14.23 -3.90 1.48
C TYR A 92 15.61 -3.21 1.45
N PRO A 93 16.03 -2.55 0.35
CA PRO A 93 17.34 -1.90 0.31
C PRO A 93 17.46 -0.82 1.39
N TRP A 94 16.39 -0.11 1.72
CA TRP A 94 16.39 0.89 2.79
C TRP A 94 16.75 0.29 4.15
N THR A 95 16.04 -0.76 4.58
CA THR A 95 16.33 -1.44 5.84
C THR A 95 17.70 -2.13 5.84
N ARG A 96 18.16 -2.62 4.67
CA ARG A 96 19.49 -3.22 4.51
C ARG A 96 20.60 -2.20 4.74
N ARG A 97 20.47 -1.00 4.16
CA ARG A 97 21.45 0.10 4.27
C ARG A 97 21.41 0.77 5.64
N LEU A 98 20.24 0.88 6.25
CA LEU A 98 20.06 1.52 7.56
C LEU A 98 20.38 0.60 8.75
N TRP A 99 20.14 -0.71 8.66
CA TRP A 99 20.30 -1.61 9.82
C TRP A 99 21.23 -2.78 9.55
N GLY A 100 21.06 -3.45 8.42
CA GLY A 100 21.85 -4.62 8.04
C GLY A 100 21.02 -5.77 7.45
N LYS A 101 21.72 -6.81 7.02
CA LYS A 101 21.18 -7.91 6.20
C LYS A 101 20.02 -8.68 6.86
N ARG A 102 20.18 -9.11 8.12
CA ARG A 102 19.17 -9.92 8.83
C ARG A 102 17.88 -9.15 9.13
N TYR A 103 18.02 -7.88 9.49
CA TYR A 103 16.87 -7.02 9.77
C TYR A 103 16.08 -6.75 8.49
N ALA A 104 16.78 -6.43 7.40
CA ALA A 104 16.18 -6.27 6.09
C ALA A 104 15.51 -7.55 5.58
N TRP A 105 16.11 -8.71 5.86
CA TRP A 105 15.50 -10.00 5.55
C TRP A 105 14.14 -10.18 6.22
N MET A 106 14.06 -9.93 7.53
CA MET A 106 12.80 -10.11 8.25
C MET A 106 11.74 -9.09 7.81
N ALA A 107 12.14 -7.82 7.69
CA ALA A 107 11.25 -6.74 7.26
C ALA A 107 10.62 -7.03 5.89
N ALA A 108 11.43 -7.38 4.90
CA ALA A 108 10.92 -7.63 3.56
C ALA A 108 10.28 -9.00 3.38
N TRP A 109 10.62 -10.01 4.19
CA TRP A 109 9.88 -11.28 4.20
C TRP A 109 8.43 -11.09 4.65
N ILE A 110 8.23 -10.38 5.76
CA ILE A 110 6.88 -10.02 6.25
C ILE A 110 6.16 -9.17 5.20
N TYR A 111 6.85 -8.17 4.63
CA TYR A 111 6.27 -7.29 3.63
C TYR A 111 5.81 -8.02 2.35
N ILE A 112 6.60 -8.97 1.83
CA ILE A 112 6.22 -9.77 0.65
C ILE A 112 4.90 -10.52 0.90
N TRP A 113 4.78 -11.20 2.03
CA TRP A 113 3.56 -11.93 2.37
C TRP A 113 2.37 -11.01 2.59
N ALA A 114 2.58 -9.88 3.26
CA ALA A 114 1.55 -8.88 3.46
C ALA A 114 1.05 -8.29 2.12
N MET A 115 1.94 -8.01 1.18
CA MET A 115 1.58 -7.59 -0.19
C MET A 115 0.80 -8.67 -0.95
N ILE A 116 1.23 -9.94 -0.87
CA ILE A 116 0.55 -11.07 -1.51
C ILE A 116 -0.89 -11.19 -1.01
N VAL A 117 -1.09 -11.11 0.30
CA VAL A 117 -2.44 -11.18 0.90
C VAL A 117 -3.26 -9.93 0.53
N THR A 118 -2.63 -8.76 0.44
CA THR A 118 -3.30 -7.52 -0.03
C THR A 118 -3.79 -7.66 -1.47
N ILE A 119 -2.97 -8.22 -2.38
CA ILE A 119 -3.35 -8.48 -3.78
C ILE A 119 -4.61 -9.35 -3.82
N THR A 120 -4.65 -10.43 -3.04
CA THR A 120 -5.83 -11.30 -2.93
C THR A 120 -7.04 -10.56 -2.36
N SER A 121 -6.85 -9.80 -1.27
CA SER A 121 -7.93 -9.11 -0.56
C SER A 121 -8.61 -8.08 -1.46
N VAL A 122 -7.82 -7.22 -2.12
CA VAL A 122 -8.36 -6.24 -3.08
C VAL A 122 -9.09 -6.93 -4.22
N ALA A 123 -8.59 -8.09 -4.68
CA ALA A 123 -9.26 -8.83 -5.74
C ALA A 123 -10.62 -9.41 -5.32
N GLN A 124 -10.71 -9.88 -4.09
CA GLN A 124 -11.94 -10.38 -3.47
C GLN A 124 -12.95 -9.25 -3.25
N PHE A 125 -12.53 -8.09 -2.73
CA PHE A 125 -13.42 -6.93 -2.55
C PHE A 125 -13.98 -6.41 -3.88
N GLY A 126 -13.20 -6.44 -4.96
CA GLY A 126 -13.67 -6.02 -6.29
C GLY A 126 -14.77 -6.92 -6.88
N SER A 127 -14.98 -8.12 -6.35
CA SER A 127 -15.98 -9.06 -6.87
C SER A 127 -17.42 -8.58 -6.68
N GLY A 128 -17.73 -7.84 -5.61
CA GLY A 128 -19.05 -7.25 -5.36
C GLY A 128 -19.48 -6.27 -6.45
N PHE A 129 -18.55 -5.47 -6.97
CA PHE A 129 -18.80 -4.62 -8.14
C PHE A 129 -19.02 -5.41 -9.42
N VAL A 130 -18.32 -6.52 -9.63
CA VAL A 130 -18.53 -7.37 -10.81
C VAL A 130 -19.94 -7.95 -10.74
N ALA A 131 -20.29 -8.52 -9.60
CA ALA A 131 -21.62 -9.07 -9.32
C ALA A 131 -22.72 -8.01 -9.56
N SER A 132 -22.59 -6.84 -8.93
CA SER A 132 -23.53 -5.72 -9.09
C SER A 132 -23.62 -5.19 -10.52
N THR A 133 -22.50 -5.13 -11.25
CA THR A 133 -22.49 -4.64 -12.65
C THR A 133 -23.28 -5.57 -13.57
N PHE A 134 -23.15 -6.88 -13.37
CA PHE A 134 -23.81 -7.91 -14.18
C PHE A 134 -25.14 -8.42 -13.58
N ASN A 135 -25.61 -7.82 -12.48
CA ASN A 135 -26.79 -8.27 -11.74
C ASN A 135 -26.72 -9.77 -11.36
N VAL A 136 -25.55 -10.23 -10.92
CA VAL A 136 -25.29 -11.58 -10.43
C VAL A 136 -25.29 -11.55 -8.91
N GLU A 137 -25.85 -12.58 -8.27
CA GLU A 137 -25.82 -12.72 -6.82
C GLU A 137 -24.38 -12.98 -6.34
N LEU A 138 -23.95 -12.25 -5.30
CA LEU A 138 -22.63 -12.41 -4.71
C LEU A 138 -22.62 -13.60 -3.73
N THR A 139 -22.16 -14.73 -4.22
CA THR A 139 -21.90 -15.96 -3.47
C THR A 139 -20.39 -16.21 -3.33
N GLU A 140 -19.97 -17.08 -2.42
CA GLU A 140 -18.55 -17.50 -2.29
C GLU A 140 -17.97 -17.97 -3.63
N ALA A 141 -18.74 -18.73 -4.41
CA ALA A 141 -18.31 -19.23 -5.72
C ALA A 141 -18.12 -18.11 -6.74
N THR A 142 -19.08 -17.17 -6.83
CA THR A 142 -18.94 -16.02 -7.74
C THR A 142 -17.80 -15.10 -7.32
N THR A 143 -17.62 -14.89 -6.02
CA THR A 143 -16.52 -14.11 -5.44
C THR A 143 -15.17 -14.71 -5.83
N PHE A 144 -15.02 -16.02 -5.66
CA PHE A 144 -13.83 -16.77 -6.08
C PHE A 144 -13.54 -16.62 -7.58
N TRP A 145 -14.53 -16.82 -8.45
CA TRP A 145 -14.34 -16.75 -9.89
C TRP A 145 -14.06 -15.33 -10.39
N PHE A 146 -14.74 -14.32 -9.86
CA PHE A 146 -14.52 -12.92 -10.22
C PHE A 146 -13.16 -12.42 -9.74
N ALA A 147 -12.76 -12.73 -8.51
CA ALA A 147 -11.43 -12.39 -8.00
C ALA A 147 -10.32 -13.08 -8.83
N THR A 148 -10.49 -14.36 -9.14
CA THR A 148 -9.58 -15.14 -9.98
C THR A 148 -9.46 -14.54 -11.38
N ALA A 149 -10.59 -14.19 -12.01
CA ALA A 149 -10.60 -13.55 -13.33
C ALA A 149 -9.86 -12.21 -13.30
N MET A 150 -10.10 -11.38 -12.28
CA MET A 150 -9.43 -10.09 -12.14
C MET A 150 -7.91 -10.23 -11.95
N LEU A 151 -7.47 -11.18 -11.12
CA LEU A 151 -6.05 -11.49 -10.93
C LEU A 151 -5.37 -11.96 -12.23
N LEU A 152 -6.04 -12.81 -13.01
CA LEU A 152 -5.53 -13.31 -14.28
C LEU A 152 -5.48 -12.20 -15.35
N ILE A 153 -6.50 -11.36 -15.44
CA ILE A 153 -6.51 -10.20 -16.35
C ILE A 153 -5.37 -9.25 -15.96
N ALA A 154 -5.22 -8.93 -14.67
CA ALA A 154 -4.13 -8.08 -14.19
C ALA A 154 -2.74 -8.66 -14.51
N LEU A 155 -2.56 -9.98 -14.37
CA LEU A 155 -1.32 -10.68 -14.74
C LEU A 155 -1.01 -10.55 -16.24
N LEU A 156 -2.00 -10.81 -17.10
CA LEU A 156 -1.84 -10.69 -18.56
C LEU A 156 -1.47 -9.26 -18.98
N LEU A 157 -2.11 -8.27 -18.36
CA LEU A 157 -1.82 -6.86 -18.60
C LEU A 157 -0.41 -6.47 -18.10
N ASN A 158 0.03 -7.01 -16.96
CA ASN A 158 1.39 -6.81 -16.46
C ASN A 158 2.46 -7.37 -17.42
N PHE A 159 2.17 -8.46 -18.15
CA PHE A 159 3.07 -8.96 -19.19
C PHE A 159 3.14 -8.09 -20.45
N SER A 160 2.20 -7.18 -20.66
CA SER A 160 2.14 -6.34 -21.87
C SER A 160 3.23 -5.25 -21.92
N GLY A 161 4.10 -5.18 -20.91
CA GLY A 161 5.26 -4.29 -20.85
C GLY A 161 4.97 -2.92 -20.24
N THR A 162 6.04 -2.21 -19.89
CA THR A 162 6.00 -0.95 -19.12
C THR A 162 5.16 0.16 -19.77
N LYS A 163 5.14 0.25 -21.11
CA LYS A 163 4.34 1.25 -21.84
C LYS A 163 2.83 1.03 -21.72
N MET A 164 2.39 -0.23 -21.75
CA MET A 164 0.97 -0.57 -21.59
C MET A 164 0.55 -0.36 -20.14
N LEU A 165 1.41 -0.79 -19.20
CA LEU A 165 1.23 -0.57 -17.76
C LEU A 165 1.02 0.92 -17.45
N ALA A 166 1.85 1.79 -18.01
CA ALA A 166 1.74 3.25 -17.83
C ALA A 166 0.49 3.86 -18.50
N ARG A 167 -0.10 3.21 -19.52
CA ARG A 167 -1.41 3.63 -20.06
C ARG A 167 -2.53 3.20 -19.13
N ILE A 168 -2.52 1.96 -18.66
CA ILE A 168 -3.54 1.42 -17.77
C ILE A 168 -3.55 2.18 -16.45
N ALA A 169 -2.38 2.44 -15.84
CA ALA A 169 -2.28 3.22 -14.62
C ALA A 169 -2.83 4.66 -14.78
N ARG A 170 -2.69 5.27 -15.98
CA ARG A 170 -3.31 6.58 -16.25
C ARG A 170 -4.82 6.51 -16.37
N ILE A 171 -5.34 5.46 -17.00
CA ILE A 171 -6.79 5.23 -17.11
C ILE A 171 -7.38 4.93 -15.72
N GLY A 172 -6.71 4.08 -14.94
CA GLY A 172 -7.07 3.77 -13.57
C GLY A 172 -7.06 4.99 -12.66
N LEU A 173 -6.00 5.81 -12.73
CA LEU A 173 -5.94 7.08 -12.01
C LEU A 173 -7.12 8.00 -12.39
N ALA A 174 -7.43 8.12 -13.68
CA ALA A 174 -8.57 8.91 -14.12
C ALA A 174 -9.90 8.34 -13.59
N ALA A 175 -10.08 7.02 -13.63
CA ALA A 175 -11.24 6.33 -13.09
C ALA A 175 -11.38 6.56 -11.57
N GLU A 176 -10.28 6.49 -10.83
CA GLU A 176 -10.27 6.78 -9.39
C GLU A 176 -10.60 8.24 -9.09
N LEU A 177 -9.99 9.20 -9.78
CA LEU A 177 -10.29 10.61 -9.54
C LEU A 177 -11.76 10.94 -9.89
N ILE A 178 -12.28 10.37 -10.98
CA ILE A 178 -13.70 10.51 -11.33
C ILE A 178 -14.58 9.86 -10.25
N GLY A 179 -14.29 8.63 -9.87
CA GLY A 179 -15.14 7.89 -8.95
C GLY A 179 -15.12 8.46 -7.52
N VAL A 180 -13.97 8.90 -7.05
CA VAL A 180 -13.80 9.37 -5.67
C VAL A 180 -14.14 10.85 -5.53
N ILE A 181 -13.61 11.69 -6.41
CA ILE A 181 -13.79 13.14 -6.29
C ILE A 181 -15.08 13.56 -6.98
N ALA A 182 -15.30 13.20 -8.25
CA ALA A 182 -16.45 13.73 -8.97
C ALA A 182 -17.77 13.16 -8.42
N VAL A 183 -17.87 11.84 -8.22
CA VAL A 183 -19.09 11.24 -7.66
C VAL A 183 -19.22 11.49 -6.16
N GLY A 184 -18.15 11.35 -5.37
CA GLY A 184 -18.18 11.68 -3.95
C GLY A 184 -18.63 13.12 -3.69
N PHE A 185 -18.09 14.08 -4.45
CA PHE A 185 -18.51 15.48 -4.37
C PHE A 185 -19.94 15.70 -4.85
N TYR A 186 -20.35 15.05 -5.95
CA TYR A 186 -21.73 15.12 -6.42
C TYR A 186 -22.73 14.62 -5.36
N LEU A 187 -22.44 13.47 -4.73
CA LEU A 187 -23.26 12.91 -3.66
C LEU A 187 -23.34 13.87 -2.47
N LEU A 188 -22.20 14.39 -2.03
CA LEU A 188 -22.07 15.32 -0.91
C LEU A 188 -22.88 16.61 -1.13
N VAL A 189 -22.86 17.17 -2.35
CA VAL A 189 -23.49 18.47 -2.63
C VAL A 189 -24.96 18.35 -3.04
N PHE A 190 -25.34 17.33 -3.80
CA PHE A 190 -26.64 17.27 -4.48
C PHE A 190 -27.56 16.13 -4.05
N LYS A 191 -27.05 15.11 -3.35
CA LYS A 191 -27.81 13.89 -2.99
C LYS A 191 -27.76 13.56 -1.50
N ARG A 192 -27.67 14.60 -0.68
CA ARG A 192 -27.60 14.46 0.77
C ARG A 192 -28.97 14.14 1.36
N GLU A 193 -29.07 12.95 1.95
CA GLU A 193 -30.21 12.45 2.73
C GLU A 193 -30.00 12.66 4.24
N GLN A 194 -28.75 12.76 4.69
CA GLN A 194 -28.39 12.87 6.12
C GLN A 194 -27.85 14.27 6.49
N PRO A 195 -28.07 14.78 7.71
CA PRO A 195 -27.47 16.03 8.17
C PRO A 195 -25.97 15.87 8.49
N PHE A 196 -25.17 16.95 8.39
CA PHE A 196 -23.74 16.90 8.75
C PHE A 196 -23.48 16.55 10.21
N SER A 197 -24.45 16.78 11.10
CA SER A 197 -24.36 16.39 12.51
C SER A 197 -24.19 14.88 12.70
N VAL A 198 -24.53 14.07 11.69
CA VAL A 198 -24.40 12.61 11.74
C VAL A 198 -22.96 12.18 12.02
N PHE A 199 -21.95 12.92 11.57
CA PHE A 199 -20.54 12.62 11.84
C PHE A 199 -20.13 12.80 13.31
N PHE A 200 -21.01 13.29 14.17
CA PHE A 200 -20.80 13.39 15.61
C PHE A 200 -21.82 12.55 16.39
N ASP A 201 -22.60 11.72 15.69
CA ASP A 201 -23.57 10.79 16.24
C ASP A 201 -23.07 9.36 15.99
N SER A 202 -22.84 8.60 17.06
CA SER A 202 -22.42 7.21 16.95
C SER A 202 -23.52 6.29 16.41
N MET A 203 -24.76 6.76 16.37
CA MET A 203 -25.95 6.00 15.98
C MET A 203 -26.11 4.69 16.78
N GLY A 204 -25.62 4.69 18.03
CA GLY A 204 -25.76 3.59 18.99
C GLY A 204 -24.85 2.39 18.73
N VAL A 205 -23.84 2.52 17.85
CA VAL A 205 -22.93 1.41 17.47
C VAL A 205 -22.16 0.82 18.67
N GLU A 206 -21.97 1.58 19.73
CA GLU A 206 -21.33 1.14 20.97
C GLU A 206 -22.20 0.23 21.84
N GLY A 207 -23.51 0.17 21.58
CA GLY A 207 -24.48 -0.53 22.44
C GLY A 207 -24.39 -0.07 23.89
N ASP A 208 -24.22 -1.03 24.82
CA ASP A 208 -24.04 -0.76 26.25
C ASP A 208 -22.59 -0.39 26.63
N GLY A 209 -21.67 -0.38 25.65
CA GLY A 209 -20.24 -0.15 25.84
C GLY A 209 -19.82 1.32 25.77
N SER A 210 -18.50 1.54 25.69
CA SER A 210 -17.93 2.87 25.47
C SER A 210 -17.70 3.11 23.98
N TYR A 211 -18.19 4.24 23.46
CA TYR A 211 -17.91 4.66 22.10
C TYR A 211 -16.40 4.76 21.78
N GLY A 212 -15.56 5.04 22.77
CA GLY A 212 -14.10 5.06 22.56
C GLY A 212 -13.55 3.71 22.07
N VAL A 213 -14.11 2.58 22.53
CA VAL A 213 -13.70 1.24 22.08
C VAL A 213 -14.22 0.97 20.67
N ALA A 214 -15.48 1.31 20.40
CA ALA A 214 -16.09 1.18 19.06
C ALA A 214 -15.32 2.00 18.01
N PHE A 215 -15.02 3.27 18.34
CA PHE A 215 -14.19 4.14 17.53
C PHE A 215 -12.82 3.51 17.27
N MET A 216 -12.14 2.99 18.28
CA MET A 216 -10.84 2.32 18.09
C MET A 216 -10.93 1.03 17.25
N GLY A 217 -12.04 0.30 17.30
CA GLY A 217 -12.31 -0.84 16.43
C GLY A 217 -12.44 -0.46 14.95
N ALA A 218 -13.01 0.71 14.65
CA ALA A 218 -13.13 1.22 13.28
C ALA A 218 -11.79 1.67 12.66
N ALA A 219 -10.70 1.70 13.44
CA ALA A 219 -9.38 2.08 12.96
C ALA A 219 -8.91 1.21 11.77
N LEU A 220 -9.31 -0.07 11.73
CA LEU A 220 -8.94 -0.99 10.65
C LEU A 220 -9.27 -0.43 9.26
N ALA A 221 -10.44 0.19 9.12
CA ALA A 221 -10.89 0.81 7.87
C ALA A 221 -9.96 1.95 7.43
N GLY A 222 -9.62 2.83 8.37
CA GLY A 222 -8.65 3.90 8.15
C GLY A 222 -7.25 3.35 7.82
N LEU A 223 -6.77 2.37 8.58
CA LEU A 223 -5.40 1.87 8.47
C LEU A 223 -5.14 1.15 7.13
N PHE A 224 -6.17 0.49 6.56
CA PHE A 224 -6.14 -0.10 5.22
C PHE A 224 -6.03 0.95 4.10
N LEU A 225 -6.66 2.11 4.28
CA LEU A 225 -6.75 3.16 3.25
C LEU A 225 -5.42 3.84 2.89
N PHE A 226 -4.42 3.83 3.79
CA PHE A 226 -3.26 4.73 3.70
C PHE A 226 -1.91 4.00 3.69
N TYR A 227 -1.83 2.89 2.97
CA TYR A 227 -0.55 2.37 2.48
C TYR A 227 -0.60 2.23 0.96
N GLY A 228 0.56 2.21 0.30
CA GLY A 228 0.72 2.23 -1.15
C GLY A 228 1.59 3.39 -1.67
N PHE A 229 1.84 4.41 -0.86
CA PHE A 229 2.76 5.51 -1.24
C PHE A 229 4.21 5.00 -1.41
N GLU A 230 4.61 3.99 -0.65
CA GLU A 230 5.89 3.31 -0.73
C GLU A 230 6.16 2.66 -2.09
N ALA A 231 5.10 2.32 -2.84
CA ALA A 231 5.22 1.77 -4.19
C ALA A 231 5.97 2.71 -5.13
N CYS A 232 5.90 4.03 -4.89
CA CYS A 232 6.69 5.03 -5.59
C CYS A 232 8.22 4.81 -5.45
N GLY A 233 8.64 4.19 -4.35
CA GLY A 233 10.03 3.83 -4.08
C GLY A 233 10.42 2.44 -4.59
N ASP A 234 9.47 1.51 -4.72
CA ASP A 234 9.76 0.17 -5.26
C ASP A 234 10.27 0.23 -6.71
N VAL A 235 9.79 1.22 -7.47
CA VAL A 235 10.18 1.49 -8.88
C VAL A 235 11.30 2.52 -9.02
N ALA A 236 12.12 2.77 -7.98
CA ALA A 236 13.02 3.92 -7.97
C ALA A 236 13.96 4.01 -9.18
N GLU A 237 14.45 2.89 -9.70
CA GLU A 237 15.34 2.84 -10.87
C GLU A 237 14.63 3.13 -12.21
N GLU A 238 13.29 3.08 -12.27
CA GLU A 238 12.48 3.44 -13.45
C GLU A 238 12.14 4.94 -13.48
N VAL A 239 12.33 5.66 -12.37
CA VAL A 239 12.00 7.08 -12.21
C VAL A 239 13.19 7.97 -12.56
N SER A 240 12.98 8.99 -13.38
CA SER A 240 14.02 10.00 -13.68
C SER A 240 14.17 10.99 -12.52
N ASN A 241 15.41 11.31 -12.12
CA ASN A 241 15.73 12.09 -10.92
C ASN A 241 15.00 11.56 -9.65
N PRO A 242 15.20 10.28 -9.32
CA PRO A 242 14.40 9.57 -8.31
C PRO A 242 14.58 10.16 -6.91
N ALA A 243 15.79 10.61 -6.57
CA ALA A 243 16.10 11.20 -5.27
C ALA A 243 15.28 12.46 -4.93
N ARG A 244 14.76 13.18 -5.94
CA ARG A 244 13.90 14.37 -5.77
C ARG A 244 12.43 14.07 -6.03
N ARG A 245 12.12 13.21 -7.00
CA ARG A 245 10.74 13.01 -7.46
C ARG A 245 9.98 11.99 -6.62
N ILE A 246 10.64 10.95 -6.13
CA ILE A 246 9.97 9.93 -5.32
C ILE A 246 9.43 10.50 -4.00
N PRO A 247 10.20 11.29 -3.22
CA PRO A 247 9.66 11.90 -1.99
C PRO A 247 8.41 12.74 -2.26
N LYS A 248 8.42 13.53 -3.35
CA LYS A 248 7.27 14.35 -3.78
C LYS A 248 6.06 13.48 -4.14
N ALA A 249 6.28 12.42 -4.91
CA ALA A 249 5.22 11.48 -5.28
C ALA A 249 4.57 10.84 -4.04
N MET A 250 5.37 10.34 -3.10
CA MET A 250 4.88 9.74 -1.84
C MET A 250 3.99 10.70 -1.06
N MET A 251 4.46 11.94 -0.83
CA MET A 251 3.69 12.96 -0.11
C MET A 251 2.39 13.32 -0.84
N MET A 252 2.45 13.48 -2.17
CA MET A 252 1.26 13.75 -2.97
C MET A 252 0.25 12.60 -2.92
N THR A 253 0.71 11.35 -2.96
CA THR A 253 -0.14 10.15 -2.88
C THR A 253 -0.98 10.16 -1.60
N ILE A 254 -0.38 10.49 -0.45
CA ILE A 254 -1.10 10.58 0.82
C ILE A 254 -2.03 11.78 0.86
N LEU A 255 -1.56 12.97 0.48
CA LEU A 255 -2.36 14.20 0.60
C LEU A 255 -3.57 14.19 -0.34
N VAL A 256 -3.35 13.88 -1.62
CA VAL A 256 -4.43 13.79 -2.61
C VAL A 256 -5.31 12.58 -2.31
N GLY A 257 -4.71 11.45 -1.92
CA GLY A 257 -5.43 10.25 -1.53
C GLY A 257 -6.37 10.48 -0.36
N GLY A 258 -5.91 11.16 0.69
CA GLY A 258 -6.71 11.44 1.88
C GLY A 258 -7.82 12.45 1.67
N VAL A 259 -7.58 13.51 0.90
CA VAL A 259 -8.66 14.43 0.50
C VAL A 259 -9.70 13.70 -0.33
N SER A 260 -9.27 12.84 -1.26
CA SER A 260 -10.17 12.06 -2.09
C SER A 260 -11.01 11.11 -1.22
N ALA A 261 -10.38 10.30 -0.37
CA ALA A 261 -11.06 9.38 0.54
C ALA A 261 -12.06 10.10 1.45
N LEU A 262 -11.70 11.28 1.98
CA LEU A 262 -12.58 12.06 2.83
C LEU A 262 -13.82 12.53 2.07
N ILE A 263 -13.67 13.02 0.84
CA ILE A 263 -14.78 13.48 -0.01
C ILE A 263 -15.72 12.31 -0.33
N SER A 264 -15.20 11.17 -0.77
CA SER A 264 -16.04 10.03 -1.12
C SER A 264 -16.73 9.41 0.09
N PHE A 265 -16.00 9.15 1.17
CA PHE A 265 -16.58 8.56 2.38
C PHE A 265 -17.69 9.44 2.94
N THR A 266 -17.43 10.75 3.06
CA THR A 266 -18.44 11.73 3.50
C THR A 266 -19.63 11.75 2.54
N GLY A 267 -19.38 11.73 1.23
CA GLY A 267 -20.44 11.67 0.22
C GLY A 267 -21.33 10.44 0.34
N TYR A 268 -20.75 9.26 0.57
CA TYR A 268 -21.51 8.02 0.75
C TYR A 268 -22.34 8.03 2.04
N VAL A 269 -21.76 8.42 3.17
CA VAL A 269 -22.49 8.53 4.45
C VAL A 269 -23.67 9.48 4.31
N LEU A 270 -23.44 10.65 3.71
CA LEU A 270 -24.48 11.67 3.58
C LEU A 270 -25.57 11.31 2.58
N ALA A 271 -25.26 10.52 1.56
CA ALA A 271 -26.21 10.09 0.54
C ALA A 271 -26.93 8.76 0.89
N ALA A 272 -26.58 8.12 2.00
CA ALA A 272 -27.18 6.85 2.38
C ALA A 272 -28.63 7.02 2.90
N PRO A 273 -29.64 6.50 2.19
CA PRO A 273 -31.03 6.59 2.64
C PRO A 273 -31.32 5.66 3.83
N ASN A 274 -30.66 4.51 3.88
CA ASN A 274 -30.81 3.46 4.90
C ASN A 274 -29.62 3.42 5.87
N LEU A 275 -29.06 4.58 6.24
CA LEU A 275 -27.82 4.67 7.03
C LEU A 275 -27.84 3.84 8.32
N GLN A 276 -28.98 3.76 9.02
CA GLN A 276 -29.09 2.97 10.24
C GLN A 276 -28.93 1.46 9.99
N GLU A 277 -29.47 0.93 8.89
CA GLU A 277 -29.32 -0.50 8.54
C GLU A 277 -27.85 -0.84 8.27
N ILE A 278 -27.12 0.09 7.63
CA ILE A 278 -25.67 -0.04 7.40
C ILE A 278 -24.91 -0.03 8.74
N VAL A 279 -25.26 0.87 9.66
CA VAL A 279 -24.66 0.94 11.01
C VAL A 279 -24.96 -0.32 11.83
N ASN A 280 -26.15 -0.90 11.68
CA ASN A 280 -26.51 -2.15 12.34
C ASN A 280 -25.80 -3.37 11.74
N GLY A 281 -25.10 -3.22 10.61
CA GLY A 281 -24.45 -4.31 9.89
C GLY A 281 -25.41 -5.19 9.08
N GLU A 282 -26.62 -4.71 8.81
CA GLU A 282 -27.65 -5.43 8.03
C GLU A 282 -27.37 -5.35 6.51
N ASP A 283 -26.72 -4.28 6.07
CA ASP A 283 -26.28 -4.08 4.68
C ASP A 283 -24.75 -4.17 4.56
N VAL A 284 -24.27 -5.29 4.01
CA VAL A 284 -22.84 -5.62 3.90
C VAL A 284 -22.18 -5.09 2.63
N ASP A 285 -22.95 -4.63 1.64
CA ASP A 285 -22.45 -3.99 0.41
C ASP A 285 -23.32 -2.79 0.02
N PRO A 286 -23.29 -1.69 0.80
CA PRO A 286 -24.26 -0.61 0.69
C PRO A 286 -24.01 0.35 -0.49
N ILE A 287 -22.78 0.43 -0.98
CA ILE A 287 -22.39 1.46 -1.96
C ILE A 287 -23.15 1.34 -3.29
N PRO A 288 -23.33 0.15 -3.90
CA PRO A 288 -24.18 -0.02 -5.07
C PRO A 288 -25.61 0.50 -4.87
N ALA A 289 -26.23 0.21 -3.72
CA ALA A 289 -27.58 0.67 -3.39
C ALA A 289 -27.66 2.20 -3.21
N ILE A 290 -26.69 2.80 -2.52
CA ILE A 290 -26.57 4.26 -2.37
C ILE A 290 -26.45 4.94 -3.74
N LEU A 291 -25.63 4.37 -4.62
CA LEU A 291 -25.44 4.88 -5.97
C LEU A 291 -26.69 4.75 -6.83
N GLU A 292 -27.40 3.62 -6.75
CA GLU A 292 -28.65 3.42 -7.47
C GLU A 292 -29.74 4.38 -7.02
N ALA A 293 -29.89 4.60 -5.71
CA ALA A 293 -30.81 5.60 -5.16
C ALA A 293 -30.45 7.04 -5.61
N SER A 294 -29.16 7.35 -5.70
CA SER A 294 -28.68 8.70 -5.99
C SER A 294 -28.62 9.04 -7.49
N LEU A 295 -28.19 8.09 -8.33
CA LEU A 295 -27.88 8.27 -9.75
C LEU A 295 -28.87 7.56 -10.68
N GLY A 296 -29.76 6.74 -10.14
CA GLY A 296 -30.59 5.81 -10.90
C GLY A 296 -29.77 4.63 -11.47
N ALA A 297 -30.47 3.59 -11.92
CA ALA A 297 -29.85 2.33 -12.37
C ALA A 297 -28.77 2.51 -13.45
N VAL A 298 -28.98 3.41 -14.42
CA VAL A 298 -28.00 3.65 -15.50
C VAL A 298 -26.75 4.36 -14.97
N GLY A 299 -26.92 5.40 -14.17
CA GLY A 299 -25.80 6.16 -13.60
C GLY A 299 -24.97 5.31 -12.64
N ALA A 300 -25.64 4.51 -11.81
CA ALA A 300 -24.99 3.54 -10.94
C ALA A 300 -24.17 2.53 -11.72
N LYS A 301 -24.72 1.89 -12.76
CA LYS A 301 -23.97 0.94 -13.60
C LYS A 301 -22.75 1.55 -14.28
N ILE A 302 -22.85 2.78 -14.79
CA ILE A 302 -21.69 3.49 -15.35
C ILE A 302 -20.60 3.67 -14.28
N PHE A 303 -20.99 4.06 -13.07
CA PHE A 303 -20.06 4.18 -11.95
C PHE A 303 -19.42 2.84 -11.58
N LEU A 304 -20.20 1.76 -11.50
CA LEU A 304 -19.66 0.43 -11.15
C LEU A 304 -18.57 0.00 -12.15
N VAL A 305 -18.73 0.29 -13.45
CA VAL A 305 -17.69 0.03 -14.47
C VAL A 305 -16.43 0.88 -14.26
N VAL A 306 -16.60 2.14 -13.86
CA VAL A 306 -15.47 3.03 -13.49
C VAL A 306 -14.75 2.48 -12.26
N ALA A 307 -15.49 2.07 -11.23
CA ALA A 307 -14.94 1.45 -10.03
C ALA A 307 -14.19 0.14 -10.35
N LEU A 308 -14.75 -0.74 -11.20
CA LEU A 308 -14.06 -1.96 -11.65
C LEU A 308 -12.74 -1.66 -12.36
N THR A 309 -12.68 -0.57 -13.13
CA THR A 309 -11.45 -0.12 -13.77
C THR A 309 -10.40 0.31 -12.73
N ALA A 310 -10.83 0.98 -11.66
CA ALA A 310 -9.97 1.34 -10.52
C ALA A 310 -9.46 0.09 -9.77
N PHE A 311 -10.34 -0.86 -9.44
CA PHE A 311 -9.96 -2.14 -8.82
C PHE A 311 -8.92 -2.90 -9.65
N LEU A 312 -9.15 -3.03 -10.95
CA LEU A 312 -8.20 -3.69 -11.84
C LEU A 312 -6.84 -2.96 -11.88
N SER A 313 -6.86 -1.63 -11.93
CA SER A 313 -5.64 -0.81 -11.88
C SER A 313 -4.89 -0.96 -10.55
N CYS A 314 -5.60 -1.05 -9.44
CA CYS A 314 -5.04 -1.27 -8.11
C CYS A 314 -4.36 -2.63 -8.00
N VAL A 315 -5.05 -3.72 -8.37
CA VAL A 315 -4.47 -5.08 -8.41
C VAL A 315 -3.23 -5.13 -9.30
N LEU A 316 -3.29 -4.50 -10.47
CA LEU A 316 -2.17 -4.44 -11.40
C LEU A 316 -0.97 -3.68 -10.80
N SER A 317 -1.21 -2.58 -10.09
CA SER A 317 -0.17 -1.78 -9.41
C SER A 317 0.47 -2.56 -8.24
N LEU A 318 -0.34 -3.27 -7.46
CA LEU A 318 0.11 -4.14 -6.37
C LEU A 318 1.00 -5.29 -6.88
N GLN A 319 0.57 -6.00 -7.92
CA GLN A 319 1.35 -7.06 -8.56
C GLN A 319 2.68 -6.52 -9.11
N ALA A 320 2.63 -5.35 -9.76
CA ALA A 320 3.79 -4.66 -10.28
C ALA A 320 4.81 -4.34 -9.17
N ALA A 321 4.37 -3.79 -8.03
CA ALA A 321 5.24 -3.49 -6.89
C ALA A 321 5.77 -4.76 -6.19
N ALA A 322 4.92 -5.76 -5.94
CA ALA A 322 5.33 -7.05 -5.35
C ALA A 322 6.42 -7.74 -6.18
N SER A 323 6.26 -7.78 -7.51
CA SER A 323 7.25 -8.39 -8.41
C SER A 323 8.63 -7.73 -8.30
N ARG A 324 8.66 -6.42 -8.05
CA ARG A 324 9.87 -5.60 -7.97
C ARG A 324 10.58 -5.75 -6.64
N LEU A 325 9.82 -5.86 -5.57
CA LEU A 325 10.32 -6.23 -4.25
C LEU A 325 10.95 -7.63 -4.27
N ILE A 326 10.21 -8.64 -4.77
CA ILE A 326 10.69 -10.03 -4.89
C ILE A 326 11.96 -10.08 -5.74
N TYR A 327 11.99 -9.37 -6.87
CA TYR A 327 13.17 -9.25 -7.73
C TYR A 327 14.38 -8.66 -6.98
N SER A 328 14.21 -7.56 -6.25
CA SER A 328 15.31 -6.91 -5.52
C SER A 328 15.89 -7.83 -4.43
N PHE A 329 15.01 -8.54 -3.72
CA PHE A 329 15.38 -9.55 -2.74
C PHE A 329 16.14 -10.73 -3.36
N ALA A 330 15.69 -11.19 -4.54
CA ALA A 330 16.34 -12.25 -5.30
C ALA A 330 17.68 -11.81 -5.90
N ARG A 331 17.79 -10.57 -6.41
CA ARG A 331 19.03 -10.03 -6.98
C ARG A 331 20.19 -10.12 -5.99
N ASP A 332 19.91 -9.84 -4.73
CA ASP A 332 20.91 -9.90 -3.66
C ASP A 332 21.12 -11.31 -3.10
N GLY A 333 20.56 -12.36 -3.73
CA GLY A 333 20.74 -13.75 -3.34
C GLY A 333 19.96 -14.17 -2.10
N MET A 334 18.97 -13.37 -1.67
CA MET A 334 18.32 -13.59 -0.38
C MET A 334 17.18 -14.61 -0.42
N LEU A 335 16.49 -14.77 -1.55
CA LEU A 335 15.36 -15.70 -1.67
C LEU A 335 15.75 -17.15 -2.08
N PRO A 336 14.93 -18.15 -1.72
CA PRO A 336 14.99 -19.45 -2.37
C PRO A 336 14.70 -19.31 -3.87
N GLY A 337 15.46 -20.01 -4.72
CA GLY A 337 15.31 -19.88 -6.17
C GLY A 337 15.70 -18.50 -6.73
N HIS A 338 16.48 -17.71 -5.98
CA HIS A 338 16.86 -16.35 -6.36
C HIS A 338 17.40 -16.21 -7.80
N ARG A 339 18.17 -17.19 -8.30
CA ARG A 339 18.70 -17.17 -9.68
C ARG A 339 17.62 -17.15 -10.76
N TRP A 340 16.45 -17.72 -10.46
CA TRP A 340 15.30 -17.70 -11.37
C TRP A 340 14.48 -16.41 -11.17
N LEU A 341 14.25 -16.01 -9.92
CA LEU A 341 13.47 -14.81 -9.57
C LEU A 341 14.17 -13.49 -9.97
N ALA A 342 15.50 -13.46 -9.96
CA ALA A 342 16.32 -12.29 -10.32
C ALA A 342 16.48 -12.10 -11.84
N LYS A 343 15.74 -12.83 -12.69
CA LYS A 343 15.79 -12.64 -14.14
C LYS A 343 14.82 -11.57 -14.60
N VAL A 344 15.32 -10.61 -15.37
CA VAL A 344 14.52 -9.59 -16.06
C VAL A 344 14.29 -10.02 -17.51
N SER A 345 13.05 -9.91 -18.00
CA SER A 345 12.72 -10.23 -19.39
C SER A 345 13.37 -9.22 -20.35
N PRO A 346 14.15 -9.66 -21.35
CA PRO A 346 14.76 -8.76 -22.33
C PRO A 346 13.74 -7.97 -23.15
N ARG A 347 12.57 -8.59 -23.44
CA ARG A 347 11.51 -8.03 -24.31
C ARG A 347 10.66 -7.00 -23.58
N ASN A 348 10.25 -7.31 -22.35
CA ASN A 348 9.25 -6.51 -21.63
C ASN A 348 9.87 -5.64 -20.54
N LYS A 349 11.17 -5.84 -20.22
CA LYS A 349 11.93 -5.11 -19.19
C LYS A 349 11.30 -5.16 -17.79
N VAL A 350 10.57 -6.24 -17.50
CA VAL A 350 9.95 -6.52 -16.20
C VAL A 350 10.48 -7.85 -15.65
N PRO A 351 10.52 -8.04 -14.32
CA PRO A 351 10.95 -9.29 -13.70
C PRO A 351 9.85 -10.36 -13.81
N SER A 352 9.71 -10.95 -15.00
CA SER A 352 8.59 -11.85 -15.35
C SER A 352 8.44 -13.04 -14.40
N ASN A 353 9.53 -13.61 -13.90
CA ASN A 353 9.48 -14.75 -12.98
C ASN A 353 8.99 -14.35 -11.58
N ALA A 354 9.45 -13.21 -11.08
CA ALA A 354 8.96 -12.64 -9.82
C ALA A 354 7.48 -12.23 -9.92
N LEU A 355 7.07 -11.71 -11.09
CA LEU A 355 5.68 -11.38 -11.38
C LEU A 355 4.78 -12.63 -11.37
N LEU A 356 5.23 -13.75 -11.97
CA LEU A 356 4.49 -15.01 -11.89
C LEU A 356 4.24 -15.43 -10.44
N VAL A 357 5.25 -15.35 -9.57
CA VAL A 357 5.10 -15.67 -8.15
C VAL A 357 4.13 -14.70 -7.47
N ALA A 358 4.27 -13.40 -7.73
CA ALA A 358 3.41 -12.35 -7.19
C ALA A 358 1.93 -12.48 -7.63
N CYS A 359 1.63 -13.29 -8.65
CA CYS A 359 0.26 -13.49 -9.13
C CYS A 359 -0.28 -14.91 -8.85
N CYS A 360 0.56 -15.94 -8.94
CA CYS A 360 0.17 -17.32 -8.67
C CYS A 360 -0.12 -17.58 -7.19
N ILE A 361 0.65 -17.00 -6.27
CA ILE A 361 0.38 -17.19 -4.83
C ILE A 361 -0.97 -16.55 -4.44
N PRO A 362 -1.32 -15.32 -4.87
CA PRO A 362 -2.65 -14.79 -4.64
C PRO A 362 -3.80 -15.66 -5.15
N LEU A 363 -3.63 -16.32 -6.31
CA LEU A 363 -4.62 -17.26 -6.84
C LEU A 363 -4.79 -18.49 -5.93
N LEU A 364 -3.69 -19.02 -5.39
CA LEU A 364 -3.75 -20.11 -4.39
C LEU A 364 -4.43 -19.65 -3.09
N LEU A 365 -4.22 -18.39 -2.68
CA LEU A 365 -4.94 -17.83 -1.55
C LEU A 365 -6.43 -17.68 -1.83
N CYS A 366 -6.86 -17.33 -3.05
CA CYS A 366 -8.29 -17.36 -3.40
C CYS A 366 -8.89 -18.76 -3.20
N VAL A 367 -8.17 -19.82 -3.58
CA VAL A 367 -8.61 -21.21 -3.36
C VAL A 367 -8.71 -21.51 -1.87
N PHE A 368 -7.70 -21.11 -1.08
CA PHE A 368 -7.71 -21.30 0.37
C PHE A 368 -8.88 -20.56 1.05
N ILE A 369 -9.17 -19.33 0.64
CA ILE A 369 -10.29 -18.54 1.15
C ILE A 369 -11.63 -19.20 0.78
N TYR A 370 -11.77 -19.67 -0.46
CA TYR A 370 -12.99 -20.31 -0.93
C TYR A 370 -13.38 -21.58 -0.14
N PHE A 371 -12.39 -22.31 0.40
CA PHE A 371 -12.63 -23.47 1.26
C PHE A 371 -12.56 -23.15 2.76
N GLY A 372 -12.33 -21.88 3.13
CA GLY A 372 -12.23 -21.42 4.51
C GLY A 372 -13.56 -20.86 5.04
N PRO A 373 -13.59 -20.40 6.30
CA PRO A 373 -14.75 -19.74 6.85
C PRO A 373 -14.98 -18.35 6.22
N GLU A 374 -16.22 -17.87 6.19
CA GLU A 374 -16.60 -16.58 5.60
C GLU A 374 -15.79 -15.39 6.17
N THR A 375 -15.45 -15.45 7.46
CA THR A 375 -14.67 -14.40 8.15
C THR A 375 -13.21 -14.36 7.74
N LEU A 376 -12.70 -15.41 7.07
CA LEU A 376 -11.27 -15.58 6.77
C LEU A 376 -10.71 -14.42 5.95
N LEU A 377 -11.48 -13.86 5.01
CA LEU A 377 -11.03 -12.75 4.18
C LEU A 377 -10.67 -11.52 5.04
N THR A 378 -11.59 -11.07 5.89
CA THR A 378 -11.37 -9.90 6.76
C THR A 378 -10.18 -10.11 7.70
N GLN A 379 -10.05 -11.33 8.21
CA GLN A 379 -8.99 -11.76 9.11
C GLN A 379 -7.60 -11.75 8.46
N ILE A 380 -7.45 -12.32 7.26
CA ILE A 380 -6.17 -12.28 6.55
C ILE A 380 -5.85 -10.86 6.07
N THR A 381 -6.86 -10.05 5.72
CA THR A 381 -6.66 -8.63 5.43
C THR A 381 -6.10 -7.90 6.65
N GLY A 382 -6.59 -8.19 7.86
CA GLY A 382 -6.01 -7.69 9.12
C GLY A 382 -4.52 -8.03 9.27
N PHE A 383 -4.13 -9.28 8.97
CA PHE A 383 -2.70 -9.67 8.92
C PHE A 383 -1.93 -8.86 7.88
N ALA A 384 -2.48 -8.67 6.69
CA ALA A 384 -1.81 -7.91 5.63
C ALA A 384 -1.53 -6.47 6.07
N ILE A 385 -2.52 -5.80 6.67
CA ILE A 385 -2.37 -4.44 7.19
C ILE A 385 -1.29 -4.43 8.28
N LEU A 386 -1.36 -5.33 9.27
CA LEU A 386 -0.35 -5.40 10.33
C LEU A 386 1.05 -5.66 9.79
N GLY A 387 1.20 -6.58 8.83
CA GLY A 387 2.47 -6.91 8.21
C GLY A 387 3.08 -5.72 7.44
N ILE A 388 2.26 -4.94 6.73
CA ILE A 388 2.69 -3.70 6.07
C ILE A 388 3.16 -2.68 7.10
N TYR A 389 2.41 -2.49 8.19
CA TYR A 389 2.83 -1.55 9.26
C TYR A 389 4.12 -2.00 9.94
N VAL A 390 4.30 -3.29 10.22
CA VAL A 390 5.57 -3.83 10.73
C VAL A 390 6.72 -3.53 9.77
N ALA A 391 6.51 -3.74 8.46
CA ALA A 391 7.50 -3.42 7.45
C ALA A 391 7.80 -1.91 7.40
N PHE A 392 6.80 -1.05 7.51
CA PHE A 392 7.01 0.40 7.49
C PHE A 392 7.78 0.86 8.71
N GLN A 393 7.33 0.44 9.89
CA GLN A 393 7.98 0.79 11.14
C GLN A 393 9.40 0.23 11.24
N SER A 394 9.70 -0.85 10.50
CA SER A 394 11.06 -1.33 10.40
C SER A 394 12.01 -0.29 9.78
N VAL A 395 11.57 0.44 8.75
CA VAL A 395 12.35 1.51 8.10
C VAL A 395 12.43 2.73 9.02
N VAL A 396 11.31 3.14 9.61
CA VAL A 396 11.23 4.30 10.54
C VAL A 396 12.18 4.09 11.72
N LEU A 397 12.11 2.91 12.37
CA LEU A 397 12.99 2.54 13.47
C LEU A 397 14.46 2.50 13.05
N ALA A 398 14.77 1.97 11.86
CA ALA A 398 16.13 1.93 11.35
C ALA A 398 16.70 3.33 11.05
N ALA A 399 15.88 4.22 10.49
CA ALA A 399 16.22 5.62 10.30
C ALA A 399 16.46 6.31 11.66
N LEU A 400 15.64 6.04 12.68
CA LEU A 400 15.78 6.63 14.01
C LEU A 400 17.08 6.19 14.68
N ARG A 401 17.36 4.88 14.64
CA ARG A 401 18.64 4.31 15.11
C ARG A 401 19.83 5.00 14.47
N GLN A 402 19.78 5.21 13.15
CA GLN A 402 20.89 5.84 12.45
C GLN A 402 21.03 7.33 12.80
N ARG A 403 19.92 8.07 12.94
CA ARG A 403 19.96 9.46 13.42
C ARG A 403 20.61 9.59 14.79
N LEU A 404 20.27 8.68 15.72
CA LEU A 404 20.88 8.60 17.04
C LEU A 404 22.40 8.31 16.99
N ARG A 405 22.87 7.67 15.93
CA ARG A 405 24.30 7.40 15.67
C ARG A 405 25.01 8.54 14.90
N GLY A 406 24.33 9.66 14.67
CA GLY A 406 24.88 10.81 13.95
C GLY A 406 24.62 10.81 12.44
N TRP A 407 23.78 9.91 11.93
CA TRP A 407 23.37 9.96 10.52
C TRP A 407 22.60 11.25 10.23
N LYS A 408 23.12 11.97 9.25
CA LYS A 408 22.47 13.11 8.62
C LYS A 408 22.23 12.70 7.17
N PRO A 409 20.98 12.70 6.67
CA PRO A 409 20.72 12.39 5.27
C PRO A 409 21.49 13.32 4.33
N ALA A 410 21.94 12.80 3.19
CA ALA A 410 22.65 13.58 2.15
C ALA A 410 21.86 13.68 0.83
N GLY A 411 20.66 13.11 0.78
CA GLY A 411 19.75 13.26 -0.35
C GLY A 411 19.26 14.69 -0.50
N PRO A 412 18.84 15.11 -1.71
CA PRO A 412 18.31 16.44 -1.98
C PRO A 412 17.02 16.78 -1.22
N PHE A 413 16.31 15.79 -0.69
CA PHE A 413 15.22 15.99 0.27
C PHE A 413 15.70 15.65 1.68
N SER A 414 15.61 16.63 2.59
CA SER A 414 15.94 16.47 4.00
C SER A 414 14.97 17.26 4.87
N LEU A 415 14.61 16.68 6.02
CA LEU A 415 13.83 17.32 7.09
C LEU A 415 14.72 18.20 8.00
N GLY A 416 16.04 18.20 7.80
CA GLY A 416 16.98 19.01 8.58
C GLY A 416 16.83 18.77 10.08
N ALA A 417 16.65 19.85 10.84
CA ALA A 417 16.50 19.82 12.31
C ALA A 417 15.21 19.13 12.76
N ALA A 418 14.12 19.22 11.98
CA ALA A 418 12.84 18.59 12.32
C ALA A 418 12.88 17.06 12.15
N GLY A 419 13.88 16.52 11.44
CA GLY A 419 13.93 15.10 11.10
C GLY A 419 13.97 14.15 12.31
N MET A 420 14.51 14.57 13.45
CA MET A 420 14.45 13.76 14.67
C MET A 420 13.02 13.69 15.23
N LEU A 421 12.35 14.84 15.35
CA LEU A 421 11.00 14.93 15.90
C LEU A 421 9.99 14.19 15.02
N VAL A 422 10.02 14.44 13.70
CA VAL A 422 9.11 13.78 12.73
C VAL A 422 9.28 12.27 12.79
N ASN A 423 10.50 11.77 12.93
CA ASN A 423 10.77 10.34 12.99
C ASN A 423 10.28 9.69 14.30
N ILE A 424 10.41 10.37 15.44
CA ILE A 424 9.85 9.90 16.72
C ILE A 424 8.32 9.84 16.62
N LEU A 425 7.69 10.88 16.08
CA LEU A 425 6.23 10.93 15.95
C LEU A 425 5.71 9.88 14.95
N ALA A 426 6.41 9.67 13.83
CA ALA A 426 6.10 8.61 12.87
C ALA A 426 6.15 7.22 13.52
N LEU A 427 7.18 6.97 14.35
CA LEU A 427 7.33 5.70 15.07
C LEU A 427 6.22 5.51 16.12
N ALA A 428 5.92 6.56 16.90
CA ALA A 428 4.87 6.53 17.90
C ALA A 428 3.49 6.24 17.29
N TYR A 429 3.16 6.92 16.19
CA TYR A 429 1.94 6.66 15.41
C TYR A 429 1.89 5.21 14.92
N GLY A 430 2.97 4.71 14.31
CA GLY A 430 2.99 3.36 13.78
C GLY A 430 2.89 2.29 14.85
N LEU A 431 3.52 2.48 16.01
CA LEU A 431 3.38 1.60 17.17
C LEU A 431 1.93 1.61 17.69
N PHE A 432 1.30 2.77 17.79
CA PHE A 432 -0.12 2.89 18.15
C PHE A 432 -1.03 2.14 17.17
N ALA A 433 -0.84 2.33 15.86
CA ALA A 433 -1.58 1.61 14.84
C ALA A 433 -1.38 0.08 14.91
N MET A 434 -0.14 -0.38 15.15
CA MET A 434 0.13 -1.81 15.31
C MET A 434 -0.55 -2.40 16.55
N VAL A 435 -0.62 -1.65 17.66
CA VAL A 435 -1.35 -2.09 18.85
C VAL A 435 -2.83 -2.26 18.53
N LEU A 436 -3.44 -1.34 17.79
CA LEU A 436 -4.84 -1.44 17.37
C LEU A 436 -5.10 -2.68 16.50
N LEU A 437 -4.22 -2.95 15.53
CA LEU A 437 -4.32 -4.10 14.64
C LEU A 437 -4.02 -5.43 15.34
N ALA A 438 -3.32 -5.39 16.47
CA ALA A 438 -2.98 -6.55 17.28
C ALA A 438 -4.07 -6.90 18.30
N VAL A 439 -5.12 -6.08 18.46
CA VAL A 439 -6.23 -6.40 19.35
C VAL A 439 -6.98 -7.62 18.78
N PRO A 440 -7.08 -8.73 19.53
CA PRO A 440 -7.81 -9.91 19.08
C PRO A 440 -9.30 -9.64 18.90
N GLY A 441 -9.95 -10.46 18.07
CA GLY A 441 -11.39 -10.53 17.97
C GLY A 441 -12.05 -10.92 19.31
N SER A 442 -13.38 -10.83 19.34
CA SER A 442 -14.20 -11.16 20.52
C SER A 442 -15.28 -12.20 20.22
N SER A 443 -15.10 -12.98 19.15
CA SER A 443 -16.06 -14.01 18.73
C SER A 443 -16.12 -15.21 19.70
N GLY A 444 -15.08 -15.40 20.52
CA GLY A 444 -14.95 -16.53 21.43
C GLY A 444 -14.27 -17.75 20.81
N ASP A 445 -14.03 -17.74 19.50
CA ASP A 445 -13.13 -18.69 18.83
C ASP A 445 -11.70 -18.14 18.88
N VAL A 446 -10.88 -18.73 19.74
CA VAL A 446 -9.48 -18.33 19.95
C VAL A 446 -8.67 -18.33 18.66
N LEU A 447 -8.90 -19.28 17.74
CA LEU A 447 -8.13 -19.33 16.50
C LEU A 447 -8.52 -18.16 15.59
N ALA A 448 -9.82 -17.91 15.44
CA ALA A 448 -10.37 -16.83 14.64
C ALA A 448 -9.99 -15.45 15.21
N ASP A 449 -10.09 -15.28 16.53
CA ASP A 449 -9.84 -14.02 17.22
C ASP A 449 -8.35 -13.62 17.16
N TRP A 450 -7.44 -14.58 17.18
CA TRP A 450 -5.99 -14.34 17.19
C TRP A 450 -5.32 -14.52 15.82
N ILE A 451 -6.08 -14.80 14.77
CA ILE A 451 -5.55 -15.17 13.45
C ILE A 451 -4.60 -14.14 12.85
N VAL A 452 -4.80 -12.85 13.12
CA VAL A 452 -3.92 -11.76 12.68
C VAL A 452 -2.51 -11.94 13.27
N LEU A 453 -2.44 -12.16 14.58
CA LEU A 453 -1.18 -12.36 15.30
C LEU A 453 -0.57 -13.73 15.03
N ILE A 454 -1.40 -14.77 14.89
CA ILE A 454 -0.95 -16.11 14.49
C ILE A 454 -0.33 -16.04 13.09
N GLY A 455 -0.99 -15.37 12.13
CA GLY A 455 -0.48 -15.16 10.78
C GLY A 455 0.87 -14.45 10.78
N LEU A 456 1.00 -13.37 11.56
CA LEU A 456 2.27 -12.67 11.73
C LEU A 456 3.35 -13.58 12.35
N ALA A 457 3.02 -14.34 13.38
CA ALA A 457 3.95 -15.25 14.03
C ALA A 457 4.40 -16.39 13.10
N VAL A 458 3.49 -16.94 12.29
CA VAL A 458 3.82 -17.98 11.29
C VAL A 458 4.73 -17.42 10.21
N VAL A 459 4.42 -16.24 9.66
CA VAL A 459 5.24 -15.61 8.62
C VAL A 459 6.61 -15.21 9.16
N ALA A 460 6.68 -14.57 10.33
CA ALA A 460 7.94 -14.21 10.97
C ALA A 460 8.76 -15.45 11.37
N GLY A 461 8.10 -16.47 11.92
CA GLY A 461 8.70 -17.73 12.34
C GLY A 461 9.31 -18.50 11.18
N THR A 462 8.57 -18.66 10.08
CA THR A 462 9.07 -19.31 8.86
C THR A 462 10.21 -18.51 8.21
N GLY A 463 10.12 -17.18 8.20
CA GLY A 463 11.19 -16.30 7.72
C GLY A 463 12.47 -16.41 8.54
N ALA A 464 12.34 -16.52 9.87
CA ALA A 464 13.44 -16.68 10.81
C ALA A 464 14.07 -18.08 10.66
N LEU A 465 13.24 -19.12 10.58
CA LEU A 465 13.69 -20.49 10.35
C LEU A 465 14.53 -20.58 9.07
N TYR A 466 14.03 -20.01 7.96
CA TYR A 466 14.79 -19.97 6.71
C TYR A 466 16.09 -19.17 6.85
N LEU A 467 16.06 -18.00 7.50
CA LEU A 467 17.24 -17.17 7.70
C LEU A 467 18.35 -17.93 8.45
N PHE A 468 18.01 -18.67 9.50
CA PHE A 468 19.00 -19.38 10.32
C PHE A 468 19.49 -20.69 9.71
N ILE A 469 18.64 -21.39 8.95
CA ILE A 469 19.01 -22.63 8.26
C ILE A 469 19.79 -22.33 6.97
N ALA A 470 19.22 -21.53 6.07
CA ALA A 470 19.79 -21.30 4.74
C ALA A 470 20.89 -20.24 4.73
N ARG A 471 20.94 -19.38 5.76
CA ARG A 471 21.89 -18.27 5.95
C ARG A 471 22.12 -17.42 4.69
N PRO A 472 21.04 -16.90 4.06
CA PRO A 472 21.16 -16.01 2.91
C PRO A 472 21.98 -14.75 3.23
N ASP A 473 21.90 -14.27 4.48
CA ASP A 473 22.66 -13.12 4.99
C ASP A 473 24.18 -13.29 4.88
N ALA A 474 24.68 -14.50 5.06
CA ALA A 474 26.11 -14.80 4.94
C ALA A 474 26.58 -14.91 3.48
N LYS A 475 25.67 -15.27 2.56
CA LYS A 475 25.98 -15.51 1.14
C LYS A 475 25.95 -14.25 0.30
N SER A 476 25.19 -13.25 0.73
CA SER A 476 25.02 -11.98 0.01
C SER A 476 26.15 -11.02 0.32
N ASP A 477 26.80 -10.50 -0.72
CA ASP A 477 27.88 -9.51 -0.68
C ASP A 477 27.40 -8.05 -0.86
N ALA A 478 26.13 -7.85 -1.22
CA ALA A 478 25.57 -6.52 -1.42
C ALA A 478 25.74 -5.63 -0.16
N PRO A 479 25.99 -4.32 -0.30
CA PRO A 479 26.35 -3.48 0.85
C PRO A 479 25.20 -3.36 1.86
N SER A 480 25.54 -3.05 3.11
CA SER A 480 24.60 -3.02 4.23
C SER A 480 25.13 -2.23 5.42
N ASN A 481 24.23 -1.61 6.21
CA ASN A 481 24.55 -0.84 7.41
C ASN A 481 25.62 0.26 7.18
N ASP A 482 25.54 0.96 6.06
CA ASP A 482 26.49 1.95 5.54
C ASP A 482 25.89 3.37 5.49
N ALA A 483 24.86 3.63 6.29
CA ALA A 483 24.05 4.85 6.26
C ALA A 483 24.86 6.16 6.30
N ILE A 484 25.81 6.21 7.23
CA ILE A 484 26.65 7.39 7.48
C ILE A 484 27.72 7.53 6.39
N GLU A 485 28.41 6.43 6.08
CA GLU A 485 29.48 6.39 5.08
C GLU A 485 28.97 6.83 3.69
N VAL A 486 27.81 6.31 3.27
CA VAL A 486 27.19 6.72 2.00
C VAL A 486 26.81 8.19 2.02
N ALA A 487 26.27 8.71 3.14
CA ALA A 487 25.93 10.12 3.25
C ALA A 487 27.18 11.02 3.10
N GLU A 488 28.31 10.61 3.67
CA GLU A 488 29.58 11.31 3.55
C GLU A 488 30.12 11.27 2.12
N LYS A 489 30.09 10.11 1.46
CA LYS A 489 30.49 9.95 0.05
C LYS A 489 29.65 10.83 -0.88
N LEU A 490 28.33 10.89 -0.67
CA LEU A 490 27.44 11.74 -1.47
C LEU A 490 27.75 13.23 -1.29
N ARG A 491 28.02 13.68 -0.06
CA ARG A 491 28.43 15.07 0.19
C ARG A 491 29.78 15.39 -0.44
N ALA A 492 30.74 14.47 -0.38
CA ALA A 492 32.04 14.64 -1.00
C ALA A 492 31.89 14.78 -2.53
N ALA A 493 31.10 13.90 -3.16
CA ALA A 493 30.82 13.97 -4.59
C ALA A 493 30.12 15.30 -4.99
N GLN A 494 29.18 15.78 -4.19
CA GLN A 494 28.50 17.07 -4.42
C GLN A 494 29.46 18.25 -4.34
N ARG A 495 30.43 18.24 -3.41
CA ARG A 495 31.46 19.28 -3.29
C ARG A 495 32.41 19.28 -4.49
N SER A 496 32.83 18.12 -4.95
CA SER A 496 33.72 18.00 -6.12
C SER A 496 33.06 18.39 -7.45
N ALA A 497 31.72 18.36 -7.51
CA ALA A 497 30.94 18.74 -8.69
C ALA A 497 30.52 20.23 -8.69
N ALA A 498 30.73 20.97 -7.59
CA ALA A 498 30.49 22.40 -7.57
C ALA A 498 31.57 23.11 -8.41
N PRO A 499 31.21 24.03 -9.33
CA PRO A 499 32.21 24.82 -10.03
C PRO A 499 33.04 25.58 -9.00
N VAL A 500 34.36 25.54 -9.17
CA VAL A 500 35.28 26.42 -8.44
C VAL A 500 35.03 27.82 -8.98
N ASP A 501 34.34 28.65 -8.20
CA ASP A 501 34.13 30.08 -8.50
C ASP A 501 35.47 30.83 -8.58
#